data_AF-F4NT11-F1
#
_entry.id   AF-F4NT11-F1
#
_cell.length_a   1.000
_cell.length_b   1.000
_cell.length_c   1.000
_cell.angle_alpha   90.00
_cell.angle_beta   90.00
_cell.angle_gamma   90.00
#
_symmetry.space_group_name_H-M   'P 1'
#
loop_
_entity.id
_entity.type
_entity.pdbx_description
1 polymer ?
#
loop_
_entity_poly.entity_id
_entity_poly.type
_entity_poly.pdbx_seq_one_letter_code
_entity_poly.pdbx_strand_id
1 'polypeptide(L)'
;CRHCESLMCLRGMRAILLGNAEVELFSTDIPPNGVQLVFEDYLTQNCACRIRDAACLGCGNVVGYHVTQPCEGCLDACNNG
;
A
#
# COMPACT_ATOMS: atom_id res chain seq x y z
N CYS A 1 10.68 7.99 0.17
CA CYS A 1 10.71 7.36 1.51
C CYS A 1 10.83 8.49 2.52
N ARG A 2 10.01 8.53 3.57
CA ARG A 2 10.09 9.59 4.59
C ARG A 2 11.40 9.56 5.40
N HIS A 3 12.05 8.40 5.49
CA HIS A 3 13.22 8.19 6.33
C HIS A 3 14.55 8.50 5.66
N CYS A 4 14.67 8.23 4.35
CA CYS A 4 15.93 8.38 3.60
C CYS A 4 15.77 9.15 2.28
N GLU A 5 14.61 9.79 2.09
CA GLU A 5 14.28 10.63 0.92
C GLU A 5 14.32 9.94 -0.45
N SER A 6 14.65 8.64 -0.49
CA SER A 6 14.70 7.86 -1.73
C SER A 6 13.37 7.94 -2.49
N LEU A 7 13.44 8.17 -3.80
CA LEU A 7 12.27 8.17 -4.67
C LEU A 7 11.67 6.76 -4.77
N MET A 8 10.39 6.61 -4.42
CA MET A 8 9.73 5.29 -4.42
C MET A 8 9.07 5.00 -5.77
N CYS A 9 8.26 5.93 -6.26
CA CYS A 9 7.54 5.80 -7.52
C CYS A 9 7.31 7.18 -8.15
N LEU A 10 7.35 7.26 -9.48
CA LEU A 10 6.96 8.44 -10.26
C LEU A 10 5.51 8.38 -10.75
N ARG A 11 4.84 7.23 -10.57
CA ARG A 11 3.46 6.97 -10.99
C ARG A 11 2.49 6.88 -9.80
N GLY A 12 2.85 7.49 -8.68
CA GLY A 12 1.97 7.56 -7.52
C GLY A 12 0.74 8.41 -7.83
N MET A 13 -0.45 7.86 -7.63
CA MET A 13 -1.73 8.56 -7.68
C MET A 13 -2.25 8.76 -6.26
N ARG A 14 -2.69 9.98 -5.94
CA ARG A 14 -3.24 10.28 -4.62
C ARG A 14 -4.52 9.48 -4.40
N ALA A 15 -4.59 8.79 -3.26
CA ALA A 15 -5.76 8.06 -2.80
C ALA A 15 -6.32 8.74 -1.53
N ILE A 16 -7.64 8.68 -1.38
CA ILE A 16 -8.36 9.25 -0.24
C ILE A 16 -9.02 8.11 0.50
N LEU A 17 -8.77 8.00 1.81
CA LEU A 17 -9.54 7.11 2.67
C LEU A 17 -10.89 7.75 2.94
N LEU A 18 -11.97 7.10 2.52
CA LEU A 18 -13.34 7.59 2.73
C LEU A 18 -13.69 7.74 4.23
N GLY A 19 -13.07 6.93 5.09
CA GLY A 19 -13.24 7.02 6.55
C GLY A 19 -12.37 8.08 7.24
N ASN A 20 -11.33 8.59 6.58
CA ASN A 20 -10.45 9.63 7.11
C ASN A 20 -9.67 10.35 6.00
N ALA A 21 -10.18 11.50 5.57
CA ALA A 21 -9.58 12.27 4.48
C ALA A 21 -8.30 13.03 4.86
N GLU A 22 -7.94 13.10 6.15
CA GLU A 22 -6.70 13.75 6.62
C GLU A 22 -5.46 12.88 6.34
N VAL A 23 -5.66 11.57 6.18
CA VAL A 23 -4.58 10.65 5.83
C VAL A 23 -4.35 10.70 4.33
N GLU A 24 -3.18 11.19 3.94
CA GLU A 24 -2.74 11.14 2.55
C GLU A 24 -2.15 9.78 2.22
N LEU A 25 -2.77 9.10 1.26
CA LEU A 25 -2.27 7.87 0.68
C LEU A 25 -1.93 8.06 -0.78
N PHE A 26 -1.07 7.18 -1.29
CA PHE A 26 -0.73 7.10 -2.70
C PHE A 26 -0.81 5.64 -3.13
N SER A 27 -1.41 5.38 -4.30
CA SER A 27 -1.41 4.08 -4.96
C SER A 27 -0.60 4.14 -6.25
N THR A 28 -0.12 3.00 -6.74
CA THR A 28 0.61 2.89 -8.00
C THR A 28 0.10 1.68 -8.76
N ASP A 29 0.00 1.80 -10.07
CA ASP A 29 -0.47 0.73 -10.97
C ASP A 29 0.68 -0.20 -11.42
N ILE A 30 1.93 0.17 -11.14
CA ILE A 30 3.13 -0.59 -11.48
C ILE A 30 3.94 -0.84 -10.20
N PRO A 31 4.53 -2.04 -10.03
CA PRO A 31 5.47 -2.32 -8.95
C PRO A 31 6.62 -1.28 -8.94
N PRO A 32 6.81 -0.54 -7.83
CA PRO A 32 7.86 0.46 -7.74
C PRO A 32 9.24 -0.20 -7.56
N ASN A 33 10.24 0.27 -8.31
CA ASN A 33 11.60 -0.29 -8.27
C ASN A 33 12.33 -0.09 -6.92
N GLY A 34 11.93 0.92 -6.13
CA GLY A 34 12.60 1.29 -4.88
C GLY A 34 12.07 0.58 -3.63
N VAL A 35 11.18 -0.41 -3.80
CA VAL A 35 10.44 -1.06 -2.71
C VAL A 35 10.39 -2.56 -2.94
N GLN A 36 10.45 -3.34 -1.85
CA GLN A 36 10.28 -4.79 -1.90
C GLN A 36 9.27 -5.24 -0.87
N LEU A 37 8.49 -6.29 -1.20
CA LEU A 37 7.60 -6.91 -0.24
C LEU A 37 8.40 -7.69 0.81
N VAL A 38 8.05 -7.48 2.08
CA VAL A 38 8.72 -8.07 3.24
C VAL A 38 7.71 -8.69 4.19
N PHE A 39 8.18 -9.60 5.05
CA PHE A 39 7.36 -10.35 5.99
C PHE A 39 6.31 -11.26 5.32
N GLU A 40 5.49 -11.88 6.17
CA GLU A 40 4.39 -12.76 5.76
C GLU A 40 3.10 -11.96 5.53
N ASP A 41 2.18 -12.58 4.80
CA ASP A 41 0.84 -12.04 4.60
C ASP A 41 0.03 -12.01 5.90
N TYR A 42 -0.71 -10.92 6.10
CA TYR A 42 -1.66 -10.77 7.20
C TYR A 42 -2.98 -10.16 6.73
N LEU A 43 -4.01 -10.27 7.57
CA LEU A 43 -5.33 -9.74 7.27
C LEU A 43 -5.46 -8.30 7.81
N THR A 44 -6.08 -7.43 7.02
CA THR A 44 -6.50 -6.11 7.51
C THR A 44 -7.59 -6.27 8.59
N GLN A 45 -7.76 -5.24 9.43
CA GLN A 45 -8.75 -5.28 10.52
C GLN A 45 -10.13 -4.81 10.05
N ASN A 46 -10.17 -3.85 9.13
CA ASN A 46 -11.41 -3.22 8.65
C ASN A 46 -12.11 -4.06 7.56
N CYS A 47 -11.34 -4.80 6.79
CA CYS A 47 -11.80 -5.75 5.78
C CYS A 47 -10.94 -7.01 5.90
N ALA A 48 -11.36 -8.15 5.37
CA ALA A 48 -10.55 -9.38 5.43
C ALA A 48 -9.57 -9.47 4.26
N CYS A 49 -9.07 -8.34 3.76
CA CYS A 49 -8.08 -8.33 2.68
C CYS A 49 -6.74 -8.86 3.21
N ARG A 50 -6.08 -9.69 2.40
CA ARG A 50 -4.72 -10.13 2.67
C ARG A 50 -3.75 -9.11 2.11
N ILE A 51 -2.85 -8.63 2.96
CA ILE A 51 -1.83 -7.65 2.60
C ILE A 51 -0.45 -8.09 3.03
N ARG A 52 0.57 -7.55 2.37
CA ARG A 52 1.98 -7.70 2.73
C ARG A 52 2.65 -6.34 2.80
N ASP A 53 3.52 -6.15 3.78
CA ASP A 53 4.27 -4.91 3.94
C ASP A 53 5.27 -4.71 2.79
N ALA A 54 5.48 -3.44 2.43
CA ALA A 54 6.42 -3.02 1.42
C ALA A 54 7.49 -2.12 2.06
N ALA A 55 8.76 -2.52 1.99
CA ALA A 55 9.88 -1.82 2.60
C ALA A 55 10.77 -1.13 1.56
N CYS A 56 11.28 0.04 1.93
CA CYS A 56 12.19 0.84 1.12
C CYS A 56 13.55 0.13 0.97
N LEU A 57 13.98 -0.14 -0.25
CA LEU A 57 15.28 -0.79 -0.52
C LEU A 57 16.49 0.06 -0.10
N GLY A 58 16.32 1.38 0.03
CA GLY A 58 17.40 2.28 0.46
C GLY A 58 17.69 2.26 1.96
N CYS A 59 16.70 1.98 2.82
CA CYS A 59 16.86 2.10 4.28
C CYS A 59 16.13 1.04 5.12
N GLY A 60 15.44 0.09 4.49
CA GLY A 60 14.73 -1.01 5.16
C GLY A 60 13.43 -0.64 5.89
N ASN A 61 13.06 0.64 5.96
CA ASN A 61 11.82 1.04 6.64
C ASN A 61 10.59 0.63 5.82
N VAL A 62 9.54 0.16 6.51
CA VAL A 62 8.23 -0.09 5.90
C VAL A 62 7.62 1.24 5.46
N VAL A 63 7.18 1.32 4.21
CA VAL A 63 6.67 2.54 3.57
C VAL A 63 5.26 2.39 3.00
N GLY A 64 4.69 1.19 3.03
CA GLY A 64 3.35 0.91 2.53
C GLY A 64 3.06 -0.59 2.56
N TYR A 65 2.07 -1.01 1.81
CA TYR A 65 1.66 -2.41 1.67
C TYR A 65 1.21 -2.71 0.24
N HIS A 66 1.09 -4.00 -0.07
CA HIS A 66 0.46 -4.51 -1.27
C HIS A 66 -0.69 -5.45 -0.90
N VAL A 67 -1.84 -5.28 -1.53
CA VAL A 67 -2.97 -6.21 -1.39
C VAL A 67 -2.67 -7.46 -2.20
N THR A 68 -2.32 -8.56 -1.54
CA THR A 68 -2.01 -9.83 -2.19
C THR A 68 -3.28 -10.61 -2.53
N GLN A 69 -4.35 -10.45 -1.74
CA GLN A 69 -5.66 -11.02 -2.04
C GLN A 69 -6.77 -10.11 -1.50
N PRO A 70 -7.60 -9.50 -2.36
CA PRO A 70 -8.77 -8.76 -1.92
C PRO A 70 -9.85 -9.71 -1.38
N CYS A 71 -10.63 -9.27 -0.40
CA CYS A 71 -11.82 -10.00 0.05
C CYS A 71 -13.03 -9.70 -0.85
N GLU A 72 -14.04 -10.57 -0.81
CA GLU A 72 -15.27 -10.41 -1.61
C GLU A 72 -15.94 -9.05 -1.39
N GLY A 73 -16.07 -8.60 -0.14
CA GLY A 73 -16.69 -7.31 0.17
C GLY A 73 -15.96 -6.10 -0.43
N CYS A 74 -14.64 -6.17 -0.59
CA CYS A 74 -13.89 -5.12 -1.27
C CYS A 74 -13.96 -5.24 -2.80
N LEU A 75 -14.12 -6.45 -3.35
CA LEU A 75 -14.33 -6.65 -4.79
C LEU A 75 -15.71 -6.17 -5.24
N ASP A 76 -16.73 -6.33 -4.40
CA ASP A 76 -18.10 -5.88 -4.67
C ASP A 76 -18.29 -4.37 -4.41
N ALA A 77 -17.32 -3.72 -3.76
CA ALA A 77 -17.35 -2.30 -3.50
C ALA A 77 -16.94 -1.49 -4.74
N CYS A 78 -17.65 -0.39 -5.01
CA CYS A 78 -17.28 0.57 -6.07
C CYS A 78 -16.13 1.51 -5.64
N ASN A 79 -15.06 0.97 -5.05
CA ASN A 79 -13.85 1.72 -4.70
C ASN A 79 -12.60 0.85 -4.86
N ASN A 80 -11.42 1.48 -4.85
CA ASN A 80 -10.15 0.81 -5.12
C ASN A 80 -9.58 0.05 -3.91
N GLY A 81 -10.43 -0.67 -3.16
CA GLY A 81 -10.03 -1.53 -2.03
C GLY A 81 -9.53 -0.78 -0.81
#